data_AF-A0A2M7JQ61-F1
#
_entry.id   AF-A0A2M7JQ61-F1
#
_cell.length_a   1.000
_cell.length_b   1.000
_cell.length_c   1.000
_cell.angle_alpha   90.00
_cell.angle_beta   90.00
_cell.angle_gamma   90.00
#
_symmetry.space_group_name_H-M   'P 1'
#
loop_
_entity.id
_entity.type
_entity.pdbx_description
1 polymer ?
#
loop_
_entity_poly.entity_id
_entity_poly.type
_entity_poly.pdbx_seq_one_letter_code
_entity_poly.pdbx_strand_id
1 'polypeptide(L)'
;MGIVIRPWQKGDLEALRKITWQSWISTYSSFIPESDLRSYFDIHYTEASLFSRLDDPSMQGFIAETDDHIAGYARLFFNRDENRLYVSSLYLLPQFQGQDIGMRLLEAAEGYAAERLVDELWIGVMVKNRQALVFYRKVGFQFVREEPFTMGKTTVSHLIGYKKLGRSPFINQKIYTTFNGGGNHPEPHAERVKSLPELCLELLSEQKKAWQDLREGYELLKDVKERDLPCKGFSVRLQYNPGRIKSSMADVGEKNVRERRCFLCLDHLPEGQKEILYRSDYLILCNPMPVFSSHFTVSHLDHRRQAIAEHIDTFLQLMADFGSGWTVLYNGPTCGASAPDHLHFQAAPSGQMPIEKEIRGEKRLTLMTQVYGILLYQVRDLGREVIILEGDEPMAVGSALKGFLKALKKVLLIDEEPMVNIAGFYKERKWHLVIFPRRKHRPDAFFRKGDDRVVVSPGVIDMEGVLITPVEKDFERLDAASVEDLYKEVSLEGETVQRAIAAIV
;
A
#
# COMPACT_ATOMS: atom_id res chain seq x y z
N MET A 1 0.88 45.68 -0.59
CA MET A 1 -0.39 45.03 -0.20
C MET A 1 -0.08 43.86 0.70
N GLY A 2 -0.61 43.86 1.92
CA GLY A 2 -0.59 42.67 2.76
C GLY A 2 -1.66 41.70 2.28
N ILE A 3 -1.29 40.48 1.91
CA ILE A 3 -2.23 39.41 1.58
C ILE A 3 -2.39 38.54 2.81
N VAL A 4 -3.59 38.51 3.37
CA VAL A 4 -3.95 37.64 4.51
C VAL A 4 -4.80 36.50 4.00
N ILE A 5 -4.40 35.26 4.31
CA ILE A 5 -5.21 34.07 4.05
C ILE A 5 -5.80 33.60 5.37
N ARG A 6 -7.13 33.41 5.41
CA ARG A 6 -7.83 32.89 6.59
C ARG A 6 -8.90 31.87 6.20
N PRO A 7 -9.33 30.99 7.11
CA PRO A 7 -10.50 30.16 6.88
C PRO A 7 -11.74 31.00 6.53
N TRP A 8 -12.60 30.44 5.69
CA TRP A 8 -13.92 31.02 5.44
C TRP A 8 -14.81 30.97 6.69
N GLN A 9 -15.76 31.88 6.78
CA GLN A 9 -16.74 31.95 7.86
C GLN A 9 -18.11 32.32 7.30
N LYS A 10 -19.15 32.17 8.12
CA LYS A 10 -20.54 32.47 7.74
C LYS A 10 -20.73 33.89 7.19
N GLY A 11 -19.98 34.86 7.71
CA GLY A 11 -20.02 36.25 7.24
C GLY A 11 -19.54 36.45 5.79
N ASP A 12 -18.82 35.47 5.22
CA ASP A 12 -18.23 35.61 3.88
C ASP A 12 -19.17 35.18 2.75
N LEU A 13 -20.35 34.61 3.07
CA LEU A 13 -21.23 33.99 2.08
C LEU A 13 -21.65 34.94 0.94
N GLU A 14 -21.95 36.20 1.26
CA GLU A 14 -22.30 37.21 0.25
C GLU A 14 -21.11 37.52 -0.67
N ALA A 15 -19.92 37.66 -0.09
CA ALA A 15 -18.69 37.91 -0.84
C ALA A 15 -18.34 36.73 -1.75
N LEU A 16 -18.45 35.48 -1.26
CA LEU A 16 -18.24 34.27 -2.05
C LEU A 16 -19.13 34.26 -3.28
N ARG A 17 -20.44 34.52 -3.11
CA ARG A 17 -21.40 34.59 -4.22
C ARG A 17 -21.02 35.66 -5.24
N LYS A 18 -20.69 36.86 -4.78
CA LYS A 18 -20.27 37.98 -5.64
C LYS A 18 -19.02 37.63 -6.44
N ILE A 19 -17.99 37.08 -5.79
CA ILE A 19 -16.73 36.70 -6.40
C ILE A 19 -16.95 35.61 -7.44
N THR A 20 -17.64 34.52 -7.08
CA THR A 20 -17.95 33.43 -8.01
C THR A 20 -18.64 33.97 -9.27
N TRP A 21 -19.71 34.77 -9.11
CA TRP A 21 -20.45 35.30 -10.26
C TRP A 21 -19.58 36.18 -11.16
N GLN A 22 -18.83 37.12 -10.57
CA GLN A 22 -17.97 38.03 -11.34
C GLN A 22 -16.82 37.28 -12.03
N SER A 23 -16.19 36.31 -11.36
CA SER A 23 -15.16 35.46 -11.96
C SER A 23 -15.71 34.62 -13.11
N TRP A 24 -16.91 34.02 -12.95
CA TRP A 24 -17.55 33.23 -14.00
C TRP A 24 -17.90 34.06 -15.22
N ILE A 25 -18.51 35.24 -15.02
CA ILE A 25 -18.81 36.14 -16.14
C ILE A 25 -17.54 36.55 -16.87
N SER A 26 -16.49 36.92 -16.13
CA SER A 26 -15.22 37.34 -16.73
C SER A 26 -14.50 36.21 -17.46
N THR A 27 -14.59 34.96 -16.99
CA THR A 27 -13.79 33.84 -17.52
C THR A 27 -14.54 32.96 -18.52
N TYR A 28 -15.83 32.72 -18.31
CA TYR A 28 -16.60 31.69 -19.02
C TYR A 28 -17.55 32.24 -20.08
N SER A 29 -17.93 33.53 -20.05
CA SER A 29 -18.91 34.11 -20.99
C SER A 29 -18.51 34.04 -22.47
N SER A 30 -17.22 33.83 -22.77
CA SER A 30 -16.76 33.63 -24.15
C SER A 30 -17.11 32.25 -24.73
N PHE A 31 -17.54 31.29 -23.88
CA PHE A 31 -17.82 29.93 -24.33
C PHE A 31 -18.96 29.21 -23.60
N ILE A 32 -19.56 29.81 -22.57
CA ILE A 32 -20.80 29.35 -21.93
C ILE A 32 -21.79 30.53 -21.95
N PRO A 33 -23.01 30.36 -22.48
CA PRO A 33 -24.04 31.41 -22.44
C PRO A 33 -24.31 31.88 -21.01
N GLU A 34 -24.51 33.19 -20.83
CA GLU A 34 -24.80 33.77 -19.52
C GLU A 34 -26.04 33.14 -18.86
N SER A 35 -27.07 32.79 -19.65
CA SER A 35 -28.26 32.11 -19.15
C SER A 35 -27.96 30.76 -18.49
N ASP A 36 -27.00 30.01 -19.03
CA ASP A 36 -26.58 28.71 -18.50
C ASP A 36 -25.70 28.87 -17.26
N LEU A 37 -24.79 29.85 -17.26
CA LEU A 37 -24.03 30.24 -16.07
C LEU A 37 -24.97 30.67 -14.94
N ARG A 38 -25.98 31.48 -15.26
CA ARG A 38 -26.97 31.98 -14.31
C ARG A 38 -27.80 30.87 -13.73
N SER A 39 -28.33 29.99 -14.58
CA SER A 39 -29.10 28.82 -14.15
C SER A 39 -28.31 27.96 -13.16
N TYR A 40 -27.06 27.62 -13.51
CA TYR A 40 -26.21 26.83 -12.63
C TYR A 40 -25.87 27.57 -11.32
N PHE A 41 -25.60 28.88 -11.39
CA PHE A 41 -25.31 29.70 -10.21
C PHE A 41 -26.48 29.76 -9.24
N ASP A 42 -27.70 30.02 -9.74
CA ASP A 42 -28.90 30.14 -8.94
C ASP A 42 -29.33 28.81 -8.30
N ILE A 43 -28.88 27.67 -8.84
CA ILE A 43 -29.08 26.33 -8.25
C ILE A 43 -28.01 26.03 -7.19
N HIS A 44 -26.72 26.22 -7.51
CA HIS A 44 -25.62 25.69 -6.71
C HIS A 44 -24.98 26.69 -5.75
N TYR A 45 -25.22 27.99 -5.90
CA TYR A 45 -24.64 29.07 -5.09
C TYR A 45 -25.73 29.86 -4.35
N THR A 46 -26.83 29.21 -3.98
CA THR A 46 -27.78 29.76 -3.02
C THR A 46 -27.12 29.90 -1.65
N GLU A 47 -27.66 30.80 -0.82
CA GLU A 47 -27.19 30.97 0.56
C GLU A 47 -27.28 29.66 1.34
N ALA A 48 -28.40 28.94 1.21
CA ALA A 48 -28.58 27.62 1.84
C ALA A 48 -27.53 26.60 1.39
N SER A 49 -27.19 26.55 0.09
CA SER A 49 -26.20 25.61 -0.44
C SER A 49 -24.76 25.96 -0.04
N LEU A 50 -24.43 27.24 0.14
CA LEU A 50 -23.12 27.61 0.64
C LEU A 50 -23.02 27.42 2.16
N PHE A 51 -24.11 27.71 2.88
CA PHE A 51 -24.19 27.45 4.31
C PHE A 51 -24.01 25.96 4.63
N SER A 52 -24.69 25.06 3.91
CA SER A 52 -24.52 23.61 4.13
C SER A 52 -23.10 23.12 3.85
N ARG A 53 -22.33 23.81 2.99
CA ARG A 53 -20.93 23.47 2.71
C ARG A 53 -19.97 23.99 3.76
N LEU A 54 -20.30 25.08 4.47
CA LEU A 54 -19.50 25.55 5.60
C LEU A 54 -19.49 24.51 6.74
N ASP A 55 -20.61 23.83 6.95
CA ASP A 55 -20.79 22.84 8.01
C ASP A 55 -20.37 21.42 7.60
N ASP A 56 -19.97 21.20 6.34
CA ASP A 56 -19.59 19.89 5.82
C ASP A 56 -18.13 19.55 6.18
N PRO A 57 -17.85 18.49 6.94
CA PRO A 57 -16.49 18.11 7.32
C PRO A 57 -15.60 17.66 6.15
N SER A 58 -16.18 17.37 4.99
CA SER A 58 -15.44 17.08 3.74
C SER A 58 -15.05 18.34 2.98
N MET A 59 -15.54 19.51 3.40
CA MET A 59 -15.28 20.79 2.76
C MET A 59 -14.35 21.66 3.60
N GLN A 60 -13.57 22.49 2.92
CA GLN A 60 -12.83 23.59 3.53
C GLN A 60 -12.78 24.75 2.58
N GLY A 61 -12.75 25.97 3.10
CA GLY A 61 -12.45 27.14 2.29
C GLY A 61 -11.49 28.08 2.96
N PHE A 62 -10.81 28.84 2.09
CA PHE A 62 -9.85 29.86 2.44
C PHE A 62 -10.23 31.15 1.71
N ILE A 63 -10.20 32.25 2.43
CA ILE A 63 -10.45 33.60 1.96
C ILE A 63 -9.12 34.34 1.86
N ALA A 64 -8.92 35.05 0.77
CA ALA A 64 -7.83 36.00 0.62
C ALA A 64 -8.31 37.44 0.79
N GLU A 65 -7.69 38.17 1.69
CA GLU A 65 -7.96 39.58 1.97
C GLU A 65 -6.77 40.45 1.62
N THR A 66 -7.06 41.61 1.03
CA THR A 66 -6.08 42.66 0.72
C THR A 66 -6.67 44.01 1.08
N ASP A 67 -5.98 44.81 1.90
CA ASP A 67 -6.39 46.17 2.30
C ASP A 67 -7.90 46.23 2.68
N ASP A 68 -8.32 45.34 3.60
CA ASP A 68 -9.69 45.14 4.11
C ASP A 68 -10.76 44.73 3.08
N HIS A 69 -10.36 44.29 1.88
CA HIS A 69 -11.27 43.76 0.87
C HIS A 69 -11.02 42.26 0.65
N ILE A 70 -12.11 41.48 0.53
CA ILE A 70 -12.03 40.09 0.08
C ILE A 70 -11.69 40.07 -1.42
N ALA A 71 -10.50 39.61 -1.75
CA ALA A 71 -9.96 39.58 -3.10
C ALA A 71 -10.32 38.29 -3.86
N GLY A 72 -10.51 37.18 -3.12
CA GLY A 72 -10.82 35.88 -3.69
C GLY A 72 -10.90 34.77 -2.66
N TYR A 73 -11.13 33.55 -3.13
CA TYR A 73 -11.23 32.37 -2.27
C TYR A 73 -10.80 31.08 -2.97
N ALA A 74 -10.45 30.08 -2.16
CA ALA A 74 -10.32 28.68 -2.56
C ALA A 74 -11.34 27.82 -1.79
N ARG A 75 -11.92 26.82 -2.45
CA ARG A 75 -12.75 25.80 -1.81
C ARG A 75 -12.22 24.42 -2.14
N LEU A 76 -12.02 23.63 -1.11
CA LEU A 76 -11.54 22.27 -1.15
C LEU A 76 -12.68 21.30 -0.87
N PHE A 77 -12.62 20.13 -1.51
CA PHE A 77 -13.54 19.03 -1.32
C PHE A 77 -12.74 17.73 -1.20
N PHE A 78 -12.91 17.01 -0.09
CA PHE A 78 -12.31 15.71 0.12
C PHE A 78 -13.27 14.60 -0.32
N ASN A 79 -12.97 13.97 -1.45
CA ASN A 79 -13.67 12.79 -1.92
C ASN A 79 -13.17 11.56 -1.16
N ARG A 80 -14.00 11.04 -0.25
CA ARG A 80 -13.65 9.90 0.62
C ARG A 80 -13.52 8.58 -0.16
N ASP A 81 -14.30 8.40 -1.21
CA ASP A 81 -14.29 7.15 -1.99
C ASP A 81 -13.02 7.05 -2.84
N GLU A 82 -12.55 8.19 -3.36
CA GLU A 82 -11.29 8.26 -4.11
C GLU A 82 -10.06 8.48 -3.23
N ASN A 83 -10.24 8.80 -1.95
CA ASN A 83 -9.20 9.30 -1.04
C ASN A 83 -8.41 10.48 -1.65
N ARG A 84 -9.12 11.47 -2.21
CA ARG A 84 -8.54 12.60 -2.94
C ARG A 84 -9.06 13.93 -2.47
N LEU A 85 -8.16 14.90 -2.35
CA LEU A 85 -8.50 16.29 -2.04
C LEU A 85 -8.48 17.14 -3.30
N TYR A 86 -9.63 17.73 -3.62
CA TYR A 86 -9.82 18.57 -4.79
C TYR A 86 -9.82 20.05 -4.42
N VAL A 87 -9.09 20.89 -5.16
CA VAL A 87 -9.38 22.33 -5.21
C VAL A 87 -10.57 22.53 -6.15
N SER A 88 -11.78 22.39 -5.59
CA SER A 88 -13.05 22.48 -6.32
C SER A 88 -13.36 23.88 -6.85
N SER A 89 -12.76 24.92 -6.27
CA SER A 89 -12.89 26.31 -6.75
C SER A 89 -11.66 27.12 -6.34
N LEU A 90 -11.16 27.97 -7.23
CA LEU A 90 -10.13 28.96 -6.97
C LEU A 90 -10.47 30.21 -7.79
N TYR A 91 -11.09 31.20 -7.15
CA TYR A 91 -11.65 32.37 -7.83
C TYR A 91 -11.17 33.67 -7.19
N LEU A 92 -10.77 34.61 -8.05
CA LEU A 92 -10.35 35.97 -7.68
C LEU A 92 -11.21 36.96 -8.46
N LEU A 93 -11.49 38.12 -7.86
CA LEU A 93 -12.06 39.23 -8.62
C LEU A 93 -11.06 39.67 -9.71
N PRO A 94 -11.52 40.12 -10.89
CA PRO A 94 -10.65 40.45 -12.01
C PRO A 94 -9.51 41.43 -11.65
N GLN A 95 -9.77 42.44 -10.83
CA GLN A 95 -8.79 43.45 -10.42
C GLN A 95 -7.68 42.92 -9.50
N PHE A 96 -7.83 41.73 -8.92
CA PHE A 96 -6.86 41.12 -8.00
C PHE A 96 -6.07 39.96 -8.65
N GLN A 97 -6.26 39.72 -9.96
CA GLN A 97 -5.47 38.74 -10.69
C GLN A 97 -4.04 39.25 -10.93
N GLY A 98 -3.07 38.32 -11.02
CA GLY A 98 -1.67 38.65 -11.28
C GLY A 98 -0.90 39.23 -10.09
N GLN A 99 -1.46 39.17 -8.87
CA GLN A 99 -0.87 39.72 -7.64
C GLN A 99 -0.49 38.61 -6.63
N ASP A 100 -0.14 37.41 -7.11
CA ASP A 100 0.20 36.22 -6.30
C ASP A 100 -0.87 35.69 -5.34
N ILE A 101 -2.04 36.30 -5.25
CA ILE A 101 -3.15 35.87 -4.37
C ILE A 101 -3.59 34.42 -4.68
N GLY A 102 -3.67 34.05 -5.96
CA GLY A 102 -4.01 32.69 -6.36
C GLY A 102 -2.97 31.66 -5.92
N MET A 103 -1.69 32.03 -5.88
CA MET A 103 -0.62 31.18 -5.35
C MET A 103 -0.78 31.00 -3.84
N ARG A 104 -1.03 32.08 -3.10
CA ARG A 104 -1.20 32.05 -1.64
C ARG A 104 -2.39 31.19 -1.20
N LEU A 105 -3.50 31.26 -1.94
CA LEU A 105 -4.66 30.39 -1.72
C LEU A 105 -4.36 28.92 -1.99
N LEU A 106 -3.53 28.64 -3.01
CA LEU A 106 -3.10 27.29 -3.31
C LEU A 106 -2.10 26.76 -2.27
N GLU A 107 -1.17 27.58 -1.78
CA GLU A 107 -0.28 27.25 -0.65
C GLU A 107 -1.08 26.89 0.61
N ALA A 108 -2.16 27.61 0.90
CA ALA A 108 -3.06 27.26 2.01
C ALA A 108 -3.77 25.92 1.77
N ALA A 109 -4.14 25.62 0.53
CA ALA A 109 -4.70 24.32 0.17
C ALA A 109 -3.67 23.19 0.32
N GLU A 110 -2.40 23.45 -0.01
CA GLU A 110 -1.28 22.52 0.18
C GLU A 110 -1.00 22.28 1.66
N GLY A 111 -1.07 23.31 2.50
CA GLY A 111 -0.98 23.17 3.96
C GLY A 111 -2.09 22.29 4.53
N TYR A 112 -3.34 22.53 4.11
CA TYR A 112 -4.48 21.72 4.52
C TYR A 112 -4.42 20.27 4.01
N ALA A 113 -3.88 20.07 2.81
CA ALA A 113 -3.59 18.76 2.27
C ALA A 113 -2.56 18.01 3.14
N ALA A 114 -1.50 18.69 3.55
CA ALA A 114 -0.50 18.14 4.47
C ALA A 114 -1.10 17.78 5.85
N GLU A 115 -1.98 18.62 6.41
CA GLU A 115 -2.72 18.30 7.65
C GLU A 115 -3.61 17.06 7.52
N ARG A 116 -4.09 16.76 6.31
CA ARG A 116 -4.90 15.57 6.00
C ARG A 116 -4.09 14.37 5.54
N LEU A 117 -2.77 14.47 5.53
CA LEU A 117 -1.87 13.42 5.07
C LEU A 117 -2.17 12.97 3.62
N VAL A 118 -2.67 13.89 2.79
CA VAL A 118 -2.84 13.63 1.35
C VAL A 118 -1.67 14.25 0.61
N ASP A 119 -1.02 13.44 -0.24
CA ASP A 119 0.19 13.83 -0.96
C ASP A 119 -0.07 14.32 -2.39
N GLU A 120 -1.35 14.45 -2.75
CA GLU A 120 -1.80 15.00 -4.02
C GLU A 120 -2.94 16.00 -3.82
N LEU A 121 -2.83 17.15 -4.49
CA LEU A 121 -3.98 18.02 -4.74
C LEU A 121 -4.50 17.80 -6.14
N TRP A 122 -5.81 17.65 -6.26
CA TRP A 122 -6.51 17.42 -7.52
C TRP A 122 -7.28 18.65 -7.97
N ILE A 123 -7.41 18.85 -9.28
CA ILE A 123 -8.17 19.94 -9.90
C ILE A 123 -8.90 19.49 -11.15
N GLY A 124 -10.00 20.17 -11.46
CA GLY A 124 -10.66 20.12 -12.77
C GLY A 124 -10.66 21.50 -13.41
N VAL A 125 -10.20 21.60 -14.65
CA VAL A 125 -10.08 22.88 -15.38
C VAL A 125 -10.72 22.77 -16.75
N MET A 126 -11.66 23.66 -17.07
CA MET A 126 -12.25 23.75 -18.42
C MET A 126 -11.16 23.95 -19.47
N VAL A 127 -11.16 23.13 -20.53
CA VAL A 127 -10.16 23.19 -21.62
C VAL A 127 -10.05 24.60 -22.24
N LYS A 128 -11.18 25.31 -22.31
CA LYS A 128 -11.24 26.67 -22.87
C LYS A 128 -10.65 27.74 -21.94
N ASN A 129 -10.47 27.46 -20.65
CA ASN A 129 -9.81 28.35 -19.69
C ASN A 129 -8.28 28.25 -19.78
N ARG A 130 -7.72 28.73 -20.90
CA ARG A 130 -6.29 28.64 -21.20
C ARG A 130 -5.41 29.33 -20.16
N GLN A 131 -5.87 30.45 -19.58
CA GLN A 131 -5.14 31.18 -18.55
C GLN A 131 -4.94 30.32 -17.29
N ALA A 132 -6.00 29.67 -16.82
CA ALA A 132 -5.92 28.76 -15.67
C ALA A 132 -5.02 27.55 -15.96
N LEU A 133 -5.13 26.96 -17.16
CA LEU A 133 -4.26 25.84 -17.54
C LEU A 133 -2.77 26.20 -17.51
N VAL A 134 -2.40 27.39 -18.00
CA VAL A 134 -1.01 27.89 -17.93
C VAL A 134 -0.59 28.10 -16.48
N PHE A 135 -1.44 28.71 -15.65
CA PHE A 135 -1.18 28.90 -14.23
C PHE A 135 -0.93 27.56 -13.52
N TYR A 136 -1.87 26.61 -13.59
CA TYR A 136 -1.74 25.35 -12.87
C TYR A 136 -0.54 24.51 -13.34
N ARG A 137 -0.24 24.49 -14.65
CA ARG A 137 0.98 23.83 -15.16
C ARG A 137 2.25 24.48 -14.60
N LYS A 138 2.30 25.81 -14.53
CA LYS A 138 3.44 26.54 -13.95
C LYS A 138 3.63 26.20 -12.46
N VAL A 139 2.55 25.94 -11.73
CA VAL A 139 2.59 25.58 -10.30
C VAL A 139 2.84 24.07 -10.07
N GLY A 140 2.94 23.28 -11.14
CA GLY A 140 3.34 21.86 -11.06
C GLY A 140 2.20 20.85 -11.19
N PHE A 141 0.99 21.29 -11.58
CA PHE A 141 -0.09 20.35 -11.90
C PHE A 141 0.13 19.66 -13.25
N GLN A 142 -0.16 18.36 -13.27
CA GLN A 142 -0.17 17.50 -14.45
C GLN A 142 -1.60 17.04 -14.72
N PHE A 143 -2.04 17.12 -15.98
CA PHE A 143 -3.39 16.72 -16.39
C PHE A 143 -3.35 15.34 -17.04
N VAL A 144 -4.18 14.43 -16.54
CA VAL A 144 -4.11 13.00 -16.87
C VAL A 144 -5.35 12.44 -17.56
N ARG A 145 -6.49 13.15 -17.46
CA ARG A 145 -7.73 12.72 -18.11
C ARG A 145 -8.62 13.91 -18.46
N GLU A 146 -9.55 13.68 -19.37
CA GLU A 146 -10.56 14.65 -19.79
C GLU A 146 -11.95 14.09 -19.49
N GLU A 147 -12.82 14.90 -18.89
CA GLU A 147 -14.19 14.53 -18.51
C GLU A 147 -15.18 15.62 -18.97
N PRO A 148 -16.41 15.26 -19.36
CA PRO A 148 -17.44 16.24 -19.68
C PRO A 148 -18.00 16.89 -18.41
N PHE A 149 -18.19 18.22 -18.43
CA PHE A 149 -18.83 18.99 -17.37
C PHE A 149 -19.96 19.86 -17.93
N THR A 150 -21.11 19.88 -17.28
CA THR A 150 -22.31 20.57 -17.79
C THR A 150 -22.72 21.72 -16.88
N MET A 151 -22.87 22.91 -17.46
CA MET A 151 -23.47 24.09 -16.82
C MET A 151 -24.72 24.49 -17.60
N GLY A 152 -25.88 24.48 -16.94
CA GLY A 152 -27.16 24.67 -17.62
C GLY A 152 -27.35 23.61 -18.70
N LYS A 153 -27.50 24.03 -19.96
CA LYS A 153 -27.59 23.15 -21.13
C LYS A 153 -26.27 22.98 -21.88
N THR A 154 -25.21 23.66 -21.47
CA THR A 154 -23.92 23.67 -22.16
C THR A 154 -22.97 22.68 -21.50
N THR A 155 -22.47 21.72 -22.28
CA THR A 155 -21.41 20.78 -21.87
C THR A 155 -20.06 21.23 -22.42
N VAL A 156 -19.05 21.26 -21.57
CA VAL A 156 -17.65 21.60 -21.89
C VAL A 156 -16.72 20.52 -21.35
N SER A 157 -15.55 20.38 -21.98
CA SER A 157 -14.52 19.47 -21.49
C SER A 157 -13.75 20.05 -20.29
N HIS A 158 -13.54 19.23 -19.27
CA HIS A 158 -12.66 19.47 -18.13
C HIS A 158 -11.42 18.59 -18.24
N LEU A 159 -10.24 19.18 -18.13
CA LEU A 159 -9.03 18.43 -17.84
C LEU A 159 -8.93 18.22 -16.34
N ILE A 160 -8.84 16.96 -15.92
CA ILE A 160 -8.60 16.57 -14.54
C ILE A 160 -7.11 16.32 -14.37
N GLY A 161 -6.53 16.91 -13.33
CA GLY A 161 -5.12 16.83 -13.05
C GLY A 161 -4.81 16.87 -11.57
N TYR A 162 -3.55 16.60 -11.24
CA TYR A 162 -3.06 16.61 -9.88
C TYR A 162 -1.67 17.25 -9.79
N LYS A 163 -1.33 17.73 -8.61
CA LYS A 163 0.02 18.13 -8.21
C LYS A 163 0.44 17.25 -7.04
N LYS A 164 1.58 16.58 -7.18
CA LYS A 164 2.22 15.91 -6.05
C LYS A 164 2.74 16.96 -5.08
N LEU A 165 2.39 16.82 -3.81
CA LEU A 165 2.88 17.68 -2.74
C LEU A 165 4.16 17.11 -2.17
N GLY A 166 5.14 17.98 -1.94
CA GLY A 166 6.28 17.63 -1.08
C GLY A 166 5.73 17.30 0.30
N ARG A 167 6.00 16.09 0.78
CA ARG A 167 5.39 15.62 2.02
C ARG A 167 5.89 16.42 3.23
N SER A 168 5.03 16.52 4.24
CA SER A 168 5.23 17.31 5.46
C SER A 168 6.63 17.15 6.09
N PRO A 169 7.25 18.21 6.63
CA PRO A 169 8.56 18.13 7.29
C PRO A 169 8.63 17.16 8.49
N PHE A 170 7.48 16.69 9.02
CA PHE A 170 7.43 15.63 10.04
C PHE A 170 7.89 14.26 9.50
N ILE A 171 7.69 13.97 8.21
CA ILE A 171 8.20 12.76 7.54
C ILE A 171 9.73 12.74 7.50
N ASN A 172 10.36 13.91 7.43
CA ASN A 172 11.81 14.02 7.28
C ASN A 172 12.61 13.64 8.55
N GLN A 173 11.98 13.46 9.72
CA GLN A 173 12.72 13.15 10.95
C GLN A 173 13.04 11.65 11.12
N LYS A 174 12.18 10.76 10.60
CA LYS A 174 12.35 9.30 10.72
C LYS A 174 13.00 8.65 9.50
N ILE A 175 13.01 9.33 8.35
CA ILE A 175 13.70 8.85 7.15
C ILE A 175 15.21 8.77 7.41
N TYR A 176 15.72 7.54 7.45
CA TYR A 176 17.14 7.26 7.46
C TYR A 176 17.77 7.54 6.09
N THR A 177 17.11 7.10 5.02
CA THR A 177 17.50 7.39 3.62
C THR A 177 16.37 7.08 2.66
N THR A 178 16.55 7.39 1.38
CA THR A 178 15.59 7.11 0.30
C THR A 178 16.19 6.17 -0.73
N PHE A 179 15.42 5.23 -1.25
CA PHE A 179 15.82 4.37 -2.37
C PHE A 179 14.81 4.51 -3.52
N ASN A 180 15.25 5.04 -4.67
CA ASN A 180 14.41 5.26 -5.86
C ASN A 180 14.80 4.37 -7.05
N GLY A 181 15.64 3.35 -6.84
CA GLY A 181 16.23 2.51 -7.89
C GLY A 181 17.60 3.00 -8.37
N GLY A 182 18.37 2.15 -9.08
CA GLY A 182 19.63 2.55 -9.72
C GLY A 182 20.90 1.74 -9.38
N GLY A 183 20.80 0.55 -8.77
CA GLY A 183 21.98 -0.19 -8.30
C GLY A 183 22.87 -0.90 -9.34
N ASN A 184 22.51 -0.95 -10.63
CA ASN A 184 23.13 -1.90 -11.58
C ASN A 184 23.84 -1.30 -12.81
N HIS A 185 23.97 0.02 -12.94
CA HIS A 185 24.78 0.63 -14.01
C HIS A 185 25.57 1.84 -13.49
N PRO A 186 26.85 1.66 -13.10
CA PRO A 186 27.69 2.80 -12.77
C PRO A 186 28.08 3.53 -14.05
N GLU A 187 27.77 4.82 -14.15
CA GLU A 187 28.55 5.71 -15.00
C GLU A 187 30.00 5.74 -14.48
N PRO A 188 31.03 5.90 -15.34
CA PRO A 188 32.43 5.68 -14.99
C PRO A 188 32.98 6.59 -13.86
N HIS A 189 32.21 7.58 -13.40
CA HIS A 189 32.64 8.58 -12.42
C HIS A 189 31.63 8.88 -11.30
N ALA A 190 30.53 8.12 -11.19
CA ALA A 190 29.55 8.31 -10.11
C ALA A 190 29.95 7.52 -8.84
N GLU A 191 29.78 8.11 -7.66
CA GLU A 191 29.90 7.38 -6.39
C GLU A 191 29.04 6.10 -6.42
N ARG A 192 29.57 5.01 -5.87
CA ARG A 192 28.87 3.71 -5.85
C ARG A 192 27.53 3.86 -5.14
N VAL A 193 26.43 3.79 -5.88
CA VAL A 193 25.08 3.74 -5.33
C VAL A 193 24.92 2.42 -4.57
N LYS A 194 24.64 2.50 -3.26
CA LYS A 194 24.40 1.31 -2.42
C LYS A 194 23.15 0.58 -2.91
N SER A 195 23.22 -0.75 -2.92
CA SER A 195 22.07 -1.60 -3.20
C SER A 195 21.04 -1.52 -2.07
N LEU A 196 19.79 -1.88 -2.36
CA LEU A 196 18.73 -1.90 -1.35
C LEU A 196 19.06 -2.81 -0.14
N PRO A 197 19.59 -4.04 -0.32
CA PRO A 197 20.05 -4.86 0.81
C PRO A 197 21.11 -4.20 1.68
N GLU A 198 22.09 -3.52 1.07
CA GLU A 198 23.16 -2.83 1.82
C GLU A 198 22.56 -1.74 2.72
N LEU A 199 21.64 -0.93 2.18
CA LEU A 199 20.94 0.09 2.96
C LEU A 199 20.11 -0.52 4.10
N CYS A 200 19.40 -1.62 3.85
CA CYS A 200 18.59 -2.31 4.86
C CYS A 200 19.47 -2.86 6.00
N LEU A 201 20.63 -3.45 5.68
CA LEU A 201 21.55 -3.97 6.67
C LEU A 201 22.22 -2.86 7.50
N GLU A 202 22.53 -1.72 6.88
CA GLU A 202 23.02 -0.53 7.59
C GLU A 202 21.96 0.03 8.55
N LEU A 203 20.72 0.19 8.07
CA LEU A 203 19.59 0.60 8.91
C LEU A 203 19.43 -0.36 10.09
N LEU A 204 19.46 -1.67 9.84
CA LEU A 204 19.33 -2.68 10.90
C LEU A 204 20.44 -2.57 11.95
N SER A 205 21.68 -2.34 11.52
CA SER A 205 22.83 -2.15 12.41
C SER A 205 22.70 -0.90 13.27
N GLU A 206 22.21 0.21 12.70
CA GLU A 206 21.95 1.46 13.41
C GLU A 206 20.79 1.30 14.39
N GLN A 207 19.68 0.73 13.95
CA GLN A 207 18.47 0.60 14.74
C GLN A 207 18.65 -0.37 15.91
N LYS A 208 19.44 -1.45 15.75
CA LYS A 208 19.84 -2.32 16.88
C LYS A 208 20.62 -1.57 17.95
N LYS A 209 21.25 -0.43 17.62
CA LYS A 209 21.98 0.44 18.56
C LYS A 209 21.11 1.55 19.14
N ALA A 210 20.15 2.07 18.37
CA ALA A 210 19.38 3.27 18.73
C ALA A 210 17.96 2.97 19.25
N TRP A 211 17.32 1.89 18.83
CA TRP A 211 15.94 1.56 19.17
C TRP A 211 15.88 0.33 20.09
N GLN A 212 15.39 0.52 21.31
CA GLN A 212 15.37 -0.50 22.36
C GLN A 212 14.54 -1.73 21.98
N ASP A 213 13.30 -1.56 21.52
CA ASP A 213 12.42 -2.70 21.21
C ASP A 213 13.01 -3.62 20.13
N LEU A 214 13.65 -3.04 19.12
CA LEU A 214 14.33 -3.83 18.09
C LEU A 214 15.50 -4.62 18.67
N ARG A 215 16.31 -3.97 19.52
CA ARG A 215 17.43 -4.64 20.18
C ARG A 215 16.95 -5.83 21.00
N GLU A 216 15.93 -5.63 21.84
CA GLU A 216 15.34 -6.69 22.66
C GLU A 216 14.81 -7.85 21.81
N GLY A 217 14.10 -7.56 20.71
CA GLY A 217 13.62 -8.58 19.78
C GLY A 217 14.74 -9.42 19.16
N TYR A 218 15.87 -8.79 18.83
CA TYR A 218 17.05 -9.48 18.28
C TYR A 218 17.90 -10.18 19.34
N GLU A 219 17.87 -9.75 20.60
CA GLU A 219 18.47 -10.50 21.70
C GLU A 219 17.67 -11.78 21.97
N LEU A 220 16.34 -11.71 22.02
CA LEU A 220 15.47 -12.90 22.16
C LEU A 220 15.66 -13.90 21.01
N LEU A 221 15.97 -13.42 19.81
CA LEU A 221 16.26 -14.29 18.66
C LEU A 221 17.47 -15.20 18.90
N LYS A 222 18.42 -14.83 19.76
CA LYS A 222 19.61 -15.65 20.06
C LYS A 222 19.27 -16.89 20.89
N ASP A 223 18.18 -16.85 21.63
CA ASP A 223 17.72 -17.95 22.50
C ASP A 223 16.74 -18.89 21.78
N VAL A 224 16.48 -18.65 20.49
CA VAL A 224 15.61 -19.49 19.66
C VAL A 224 16.21 -20.89 19.51
N LYS A 225 15.36 -21.90 19.71
CA LYS A 225 15.72 -23.32 19.50
C LYS A 225 15.11 -23.80 18.20
N GLU A 226 15.86 -24.60 17.45
CA GLU A 226 15.40 -25.18 16.19
C GLU A 226 15.57 -26.69 16.18
N ARG A 227 14.65 -27.40 15.51
CA ARG A 227 14.82 -28.81 15.18
C ARG A 227 14.13 -29.13 13.86
N ASP A 228 14.78 -29.94 13.04
CA ASP A 228 14.23 -30.38 11.76
C ASP A 228 13.38 -31.65 11.96
N LEU A 229 12.20 -31.66 11.36
CA LEU A 229 11.26 -32.78 11.32
C LEU A 229 11.21 -33.36 9.90
N PRO A 230 11.61 -34.62 9.71
CA PRO A 230 11.44 -35.31 8.44
C PRO A 230 9.98 -35.75 8.29
N CYS A 231 9.23 -35.06 7.44
CA CYS A 231 7.87 -35.44 7.05
C CYS A 231 7.91 -36.37 5.83
N LYS A 232 6.76 -36.93 5.47
CA LYS A 232 6.61 -37.78 4.29
C LYS A 232 6.80 -36.96 3.01
N GLY A 233 8.03 -36.96 2.52
CA GLY A 233 8.42 -36.32 1.26
C GLY A 233 8.98 -34.91 1.41
N PHE A 234 8.94 -34.28 2.58
CA PHE A 234 9.44 -32.92 2.79
C PHE A 234 9.99 -32.78 4.22
N SER A 235 10.69 -31.69 4.52
CA SER A 235 11.15 -31.39 5.88
C SER A 235 10.61 -30.07 6.38
N VAL A 236 10.29 -30.01 7.67
CA VAL A 236 9.88 -28.78 8.34
C VAL A 236 10.85 -28.50 9.47
N ARG A 237 11.31 -27.25 9.56
CA ARG A 237 12.04 -26.77 10.72
C ARG A 237 11.05 -26.21 11.73
N LEU A 238 10.97 -26.82 12.90
CA LEU A 238 10.31 -26.19 14.04
C LEU A 238 11.24 -25.14 14.64
N GLN A 239 10.69 -23.98 14.94
CA GLN A 239 11.39 -22.90 15.60
C GLN A 239 10.65 -22.51 16.89
N TYR A 240 11.27 -22.73 18.06
CA TYR A 240 10.77 -22.18 19.31
C TYR A 240 11.19 -20.71 19.42
N ASN A 241 10.22 -19.80 19.30
CA ASN A 241 10.46 -18.36 19.33
C ASN A 241 9.44 -17.65 20.22
N PRO A 242 9.71 -17.50 21.53
CA PRO A 242 8.77 -16.89 22.48
C PRO A 242 8.48 -15.42 22.15
N GLY A 243 9.42 -14.73 21.49
CA GLY A 243 9.25 -13.37 21.00
C GLY A 243 8.08 -13.21 20.01
N ARG A 244 7.56 -14.32 19.45
CA ARG A 244 6.44 -14.33 18.50
C ARG A 244 5.07 -14.57 19.15
N ILE A 245 4.96 -14.64 20.48
CA ILE A 245 3.69 -14.94 21.15
C ILE A 245 2.60 -13.90 20.82
N LYS A 246 2.95 -12.60 20.86
CA LYS A 246 2.00 -11.51 20.61
C LYS A 246 1.43 -11.53 19.19
N SER A 247 2.28 -11.78 18.19
CA SER A 247 1.85 -11.84 16.78
C SER A 247 1.09 -13.13 16.47
N SER A 248 1.51 -14.26 17.05
CA SER A 248 0.83 -15.55 16.86
C SER A 248 -0.56 -15.58 17.51
N MET A 249 -0.74 -14.86 18.61
CA MET A 249 -2.00 -14.77 19.35
C MET A 249 -2.88 -13.58 18.94
N ALA A 250 -2.38 -12.69 18.05
CA ALA A 250 -3.09 -11.47 17.67
C ALA A 250 -4.50 -11.77 17.15
N ASP A 251 -5.49 -11.02 17.63
CA ASP A 251 -6.84 -11.07 17.10
C ASP A 251 -6.96 -10.13 15.91
N VAL A 252 -7.08 -10.72 14.72
CA VAL A 252 -7.19 -10.02 13.43
C VAL A 252 -8.63 -10.04 12.90
N GLY A 253 -9.62 -10.31 13.75
CA GLY A 253 -11.03 -10.21 13.39
C GLY A 253 -11.43 -8.77 13.05
N GLU A 254 -12.39 -8.59 12.13
CA GLU A 254 -12.78 -7.28 11.61
C GLU A 254 -13.06 -6.23 12.68
N LYS A 255 -13.73 -6.61 13.78
CA LYS A 255 -14.06 -5.70 14.87
C LYS A 255 -12.81 -5.12 15.52
N ASN A 256 -11.86 -5.98 15.91
CA ASN A 256 -10.61 -5.55 16.53
C ASN A 256 -9.75 -4.76 15.55
N VAL A 257 -9.78 -5.11 14.27
CA VAL A 257 -9.06 -4.37 13.23
C VAL A 257 -9.60 -2.95 13.04
N ARG A 258 -10.92 -2.74 13.12
CA ARG A 258 -11.50 -1.39 13.02
C ARG A 258 -11.25 -0.53 14.27
N GLU A 259 -11.17 -1.16 15.44
CA GLU A 259 -11.00 -0.46 16.73
C GLU A 259 -9.54 -0.22 17.10
N ARG A 260 -8.57 -0.97 16.52
CA ARG A 260 -7.15 -0.83 16.84
C ARG A 260 -6.54 0.42 16.21
N ARG A 261 -5.56 1.00 16.92
CA ARG A 261 -4.62 1.95 16.33
C ARG A 261 -3.64 1.18 15.43
N CYS A 262 -3.69 1.40 14.11
CA CYS A 262 -2.84 0.64 13.18
C CYS A 262 -1.35 0.99 13.40
N PHE A 263 -0.55 -0.01 13.76
CA PHE A 263 0.88 0.13 14.08
C PHE A 263 1.81 0.29 12.87
N LEU A 264 1.28 0.26 11.64
CA LEU A 264 2.04 0.50 10.41
C LEU A 264 1.80 1.90 9.82
N CYS A 265 0.81 2.64 10.32
CA CYS A 265 0.63 4.04 9.96
C CYS A 265 1.82 4.85 10.44
N LEU A 266 2.30 5.77 9.60
CA LEU A 266 3.45 6.62 9.88
C LEU A 266 3.39 7.29 11.27
N ASP A 267 2.26 7.91 11.61
CA ASP A 267 2.04 8.63 12.88
C ASP A 267 1.96 7.70 14.11
N HIS A 268 1.89 6.39 13.87
CA HIS A 268 1.79 5.36 14.89
C HIS A 268 3.06 4.50 14.99
N LEU A 269 4.03 4.69 14.10
CA LEU A 269 5.32 4.04 14.20
C LEU A 269 6.00 4.47 15.51
N PRO A 270 6.67 3.54 16.22
CA PRO A 270 7.49 3.87 17.40
C PRO A 270 8.42 5.06 17.14
N GLU A 271 8.63 5.89 18.16
CA GLU A 271 9.43 7.12 18.05
C GLU A 271 10.87 6.83 17.61
N GLY A 272 11.48 5.78 18.15
CA GLY A 272 12.85 5.37 17.81
C GLY A 272 12.99 4.60 16.50
N GLN A 273 11.88 4.21 15.85
CA GLN A 273 11.92 3.47 14.60
C GLN A 273 12.19 4.42 13.42
N LYS A 274 13.24 4.13 12.66
CA LYS A 274 13.62 4.81 11.43
C LYS A 274 13.30 3.95 10.21
N GLU A 275 13.24 4.60 9.05
CA GLU A 275 12.75 3.99 7.82
C GLU A 275 13.61 4.32 6.60
N ILE A 276 13.62 3.40 5.63
CA ILE A 276 14.03 3.72 4.25
C ILE A 276 12.77 4.04 3.46
N LEU A 277 12.69 5.24 2.91
CA LEU A 277 11.64 5.60 1.97
C LEU A 277 11.91 4.92 0.63
N TYR A 278 11.14 3.89 0.30
CA TYR A 278 11.28 3.09 -0.91
C TYR A 278 10.31 3.58 -1.99
N ARG A 279 10.88 4.06 -3.10
CA ARG A 279 10.20 4.51 -4.32
C ARG A 279 9.03 5.44 -4.04
N SER A 280 9.21 6.34 -3.06
CA SER A 280 8.23 7.31 -2.59
C SER A 280 6.94 6.77 -1.97
N ASP A 281 6.59 5.49 -2.11
CA ASP A 281 5.24 5.00 -1.71
C ASP A 281 5.27 3.99 -0.56
N TYR A 282 6.44 3.44 -0.23
CA TYR A 282 6.60 2.46 0.84
C TYR A 282 7.70 2.85 1.83
N LEU A 283 7.57 2.33 3.04
CA LEU A 283 8.59 2.36 4.09
C LEU A 283 9.17 0.96 4.26
N ILE A 284 10.49 0.84 4.25
CA ILE A 284 11.18 -0.37 4.73
C ILE A 284 11.61 -0.13 6.17
N LEU A 285 11.09 -1.00 7.05
CA LEU A 285 11.20 -0.93 8.49
C LEU A 285 11.90 -2.18 9.02
N CYS A 286 12.77 -2.04 10.02
CA CYS A 286 13.31 -3.19 10.73
C CYS A 286 12.20 -3.86 11.55
N ASN A 287 12.01 -5.18 11.42
CA ASN A 287 10.97 -5.91 12.14
C ASN A 287 11.40 -6.16 13.60
N PRO A 288 10.70 -5.62 14.62
CA PRO A 288 11.05 -5.81 16.03
C PRO A 288 10.71 -7.21 16.56
N MET A 289 9.96 -8.02 15.81
CA MET A 289 9.64 -9.40 16.17
C MET A 289 10.21 -10.37 15.11
N PRO A 290 11.54 -10.41 14.94
CA PRO A 290 12.19 -11.12 13.85
C PRO A 290 12.08 -12.64 13.99
N VAL A 291 12.08 -13.31 12.83
CA VAL A 291 12.25 -14.77 12.69
C VAL A 291 13.66 -15.13 12.23
N PHE A 292 14.34 -14.17 11.57
CA PHE A 292 15.65 -14.35 10.97
C PHE A 292 16.60 -13.22 11.40
N SER A 293 17.89 -13.45 11.24
CA SER A 293 18.97 -12.51 11.61
C SER A 293 18.87 -11.13 10.94
N SER A 294 18.19 -11.07 9.79
CA SER A 294 17.72 -9.85 9.13
C SER A 294 16.28 -10.06 8.69
N HIS A 295 15.38 -9.16 9.07
CA HIS A 295 13.96 -9.29 8.76
C HIS A 295 13.35 -7.90 8.68
N PHE A 296 12.77 -7.56 7.53
CA PHE A 296 12.19 -6.25 7.28
C PHE A 296 10.70 -6.34 7.02
N THR A 297 9.97 -5.32 7.44
CA THR A 297 8.58 -5.06 7.03
C THR A 297 8.62 -3.96 5.98
N VAL A 298 7.92 -4.15 4.87
CA VAL A 298 7.79 -3.14 3.81
C VAL A 298 6.33 -2.70 3.77
N SER A 299 5.99 -1.60 4.42
CA SER A 299 4.60 -1.11 4.52
C SER A 299 4.35 0.03 3.56
N HIS A 300 3.17 0.09 2.97
CA HIS A 300 2.74 1.27 2.22
C HIS A 300 2.67 2.49 3.16
N LEU A 301 2.91 3.69 2.65
CA LEU A 301 2.83 4.92 3.43
C LEU A 301 1.39 5.22 3.86
N ASP A 302 0.47 5.18 2.91
CA ASP A 302 -0.96 5.27 3.20
C ASP A 302 -1.52 4.00 3.83
N HIS A 303 -2.56 4.18 4.65
CA HIS A 303 -3.36 3.09 5.21
C HIS A 303 -4.26 2.47 4.13
N ARG A 304 -3.73 1.49 3.39
CA ARG A 304 -4.45 0.77 2.32
C ARG A 304 -4.71 -0.67 2.70
N ARG A 305 -5.81 -1.28 2.25
CA ARG A 305 -6.08 -2.69 2.53
C ARG A 305 -5.01 -3.61 1.94
N GLN A 306 -4.74 -4.72 2.63
CA GLN A 306 -3.85 -5.76 2.11
C GLN A 306 -4.50 -6.44 0.90
N ALA A 307 -3.90 -6.27 -0.29
CA ALA A 307 -4.37 -6.87 -1.53
C ALA A 307 -3.23 -7.06 -2.54
N ILE A 308 -2.83 -8.30 -2.84
CA ILE A 308 -1.69 -8.55 -3.74
C ILE A 308 -2.02 -8.25 -5.20
N ALA A 309 -3.27 -8.47 -5.64
CA ALA A 309 -3.62 -8.31 -7.06
C ALA A 309 -3.44 -6.85 -7.55
N GLU A 310 -3.64 -5.88 -6.68
CA GLU A 310 -3.50 -4.44 -6.97
C GLU A 310 -2.04 -3.97 -6.86
N HIS A 311 -1.20 -4.72 -6.13
CA HIS A 311 0.15 -4.31 -5.74
C HIS A 311 1.27 -5.28 -6.18
N ILE A 312 0.96 -6.23 -7.07
CA ILE A 312 1.91 -7.22 -7.57
C ILE A 312 3.09 -6.58 -8.28
N ASP A 313 2.90 -5.45 -8.98
CA ASP A 313 3.97 -4.77 -9.70
C ASP A 313 5.05 -4.27 -8.71
N THR A 314 4.63 -3.73 -7.55
CA THR A 314 5.55 -3.37 -6.48
C THR A 314 6.21 -4.61 -5.86
N PHE A 315 5.46 -5.68 -5.62
CA PHE A 315 6.02 -6.92 -5.08
C PHE A 315 7.13 -7.49 -5.96
N LEU A 316 6.91 -7.55 -7.28
CA LEU A 316 7.92 -7.97 -8.26
C LEU A 316 9.11 -7.00 -8.32
N GLN A 317 8.87 -5.70 -8.21
CA GLN A 317 9.94 -4.69 -8.18
C GLN A 317 10.79 -4.80 -6.92
N LEU A 318 10.20 -5.08 -5.75
CA LEU A 318 10.91 -5.35 -4.50
C LEU A 318 11.81 -6.57 -4.65
N MET A 319 11.30 -7.66 -5.24
CA MET A 319 12.11 -8.87 -5.49
C MET A 319 13.35 -8.54 -6.33
N ALA A 320 13.19 -7.75 -7.39
CA ALA A 320 14.29 -7.35 -8.25
C ALA A 320 15.30 -6.42 -7.56
N ASP A 321 14.83 -5.47 -6.74
CA ASP A 321 15.69 -4.51 -6.03
C ASP A 321 16.45 -5.17 -4.85
N PHE A 322 15.84 -6.15 -4.17
CA PHE A 322 16.52 -6.94 -3.14
C PHE A 322 17.49 -7.98 -3.73
N GLY A 323 17.17 -8.58 -4.88
CA GLY A 323 18.04 -9.52 -5.57
C GLY A 323 18.06 -10.93 -4.99
N SER A 324 18.96 -11.78 -5.49
CA SER A 324 18.95 -13.24 -5.30
C SER A 324 19.27 -13.75 -3.89
N GLY A 325 19.84 -12.89 -3.03
CA GLY A 325 20.12 -13.22 -1.62
C GLY A 325 18.93 -13.07 -0.69
N TRP A 326 17.74 -12.75 -1.23
CA TRP A 326 16.57 -12.38 -0.46
C TRP A 326 15.31 -13.04 -1.00
N THR A 327 14.34 -13.22 -0.11
CA THR A 327 12.95 -13.57 -0.42
C THR A 327 12.05 -12.41 0.01
N VAL A 328 11.07 -12.09 -0.84
CA VAL A 328 10.00 -11.13 -0.54
C VAL A 328 8.73 -11.91 -0.24
N LEU A 329 8.04 -11.53 0.81
CA LEU A 329 7.05 -12.35 1.49
C LEU A 329 5.72 -11.61 1.58
N TYR A 330 4.64 -12.28 1.21
CA TYR A 330 3.28 -11.76 1.29
C TYR A 330 2.36 -12.73 2.04
N ASN A 331 1.57 -12.17 2.95
CA ASN A 331 0.46 -12.85 3.62
C ASN A 331 -0.85 -12.18 3.22
N GLY A 332 -1.79 -12.95 2.68
CA GLY A 332 -3.14 -12.46 2.40
C GLY A 332 -3.85 -11.95 3.66
N PRO A 333 -4.85 -11.05 3.50
CA PRO A 333 -5.53 -10.38 4.62
C PRO A 333 -6.14 -11.35 5.64
N THR A 334 -6.56 -12.53 5.19
CA THR A 334 -7.21 -13.53 6.04
C THR A 334 -6.32 -14.72 6.38
N CYS A 335 -5.03 -14.72 5.98
CA CYS A 335 -4.10 -15.81 6.26
C CYS A 335 -2.67 -15.33 6.58
N GLY A 336 -2.50 -14.80 7.81
CA GLY A 336 -1.18 -14.51 8.38
C GLY A 336 -0.72 -13.05 8.30
N ALA A 337 -1.51 -12.15 7.70
CA ALA A 337 -1.23 -10.71 7.76
C ALA A 337 -1.44 -10.19 9.19
N SER A 338 -0.45 -9.47 9.74
CA SER A 338 -0.54 -8.90 11.10
C SER A 338 -1.38 -7.61 11.13
N ALA A 339 -1.46 -6.92 9.99
CA ALA A 339 -2.27 -5.74 9.75
C ALA A 339 -3.03 -5.91 8.42
N PRO A 340 -4.15 -6.65 8.40
CA PRO A 340 -4.86 -6.97 7.14
C PRO A 340 -5.49 -5.75 6.46
N ASP A 341 -5.66 -4.67 7.21
CA ASP A 341 -6.15 -3.37 6.77
C ASP A 341 -5.04 -2.41 6.31
N HIS A 342 -3.75 -2.76 6.45
CA HIS A 342 -2.61 -1.92 6.02
C HIS A 342 -1.66 -2.73 5.14
N LEU A 343 -1.50 -2.33 3.87
CA LEU A 343 -0.71 -3.01 2.86
C LEU A 343 0.75 -3.14 3.30
N HIS A 344 1.23 -4.37 3.40
CA HIS A 344 2.62 -4.64 3.73
C HIS A 344 3.12 -5.97 3.17
N PHE A 345 4.41 -5.96 2.85
CA PHE A 345 5.22 -7.12 2.53
C PHE A 345 6.27 -7.32 3.62
N GLN A 346 7.00 -8.43 3.55
CA GLN A 346 8.17 -8.68 4.36
C GLN A 346 9.36 -9.05 3.47
N ALA A 347 10.58 -8.86 3.96
CA ALA A 347 11.78 -9.31 3.28
C ALA A 347 12.74 -9.99 4.27
N ALA A 348 13.29 -11.11 3.87
CA ALA A 348 14.22 -11.92 4.66
C ALA A 348 15.30 -12.55 3.77
N PRO A 349 16.46 -12.95 4.33
CA PRO A 349 17.47 -13.68 3.59
C PRO A 349 16.91 -14.96 2.98
N SER A 350 17.26 -15.23 1.73
CA SER A 350 16.99 -16.52 1.09
C SER A 350 17.95 -17.59 1.62
N GLY A 351 17.66 -18.85 1.30
CA GLY A 351 18.38 -20.04 1.71
C GLY A 351 18.08 -20.51 3.14
N GLN A 352 17.13 -19.88 3.83
CA GLN A 352 16.78 -20.21 5.22
C GLN A 352 15.63 -21.21 5.30
N MET A 353 14.75 -21.22 4.29
CA MET A 353 13.53 -22.02 4.32
C MET A 353 13.76 -23.40 3.68
N PRO A 354 13.24 -24.50 4.26
CA PRO A 354 13.37 -25.84 3.67
C PRO A 354 12.88 -25.95 2.22
N ILE A 355 11.76 -25.29 1.90
CA ILE A 355 11.16 -25.40 0.56
C ILE A 355 12.09 -24.92 -0.55
N GLU A 356 12.96 -23.95 -0.28
CA GLU A 356 13.91 -23.42 -1.26
C GLU A 356 14.89 -24.47 -1.79
N LYS A 357 15.14 -25.53 -1.01
CA LYS A 357 15.93 -26.68 -1.47
C LYS A 357 15.05 -27.70 -2.20
N GLU A 358 13.82 -27.88 -1.74
CA GLU A 358 12.87 -28.87 -2.24
C GLU A 358 12.38 -28.55 -3.67
N ILE A 359 12.29 -27.27 -4.03
CA ILE A 359 11.80 -26.82 -5.34
C ILE A 359 12.90 -26.64 -6.41
N ARG A 360 14.18 -26.82 -6.07
CA ARG A 360 15.31 -26.68 -7.02
C ARG A 360 15.39 -27.79 -8.07
N GLY A 361 14.69 -28.91 -7.87
CA GLY A 361 14.76 -30.08 -8.74
C GLY A 361 13.49 -30.31 -9.55
N GLU A 362 13.63 -30.50 -10.86
CA GLU A 362 12.51 -30.74 -11.79
C GLU A 362 11.64 -31.96 -11.43
N LYS A 363 12.19 -32.96 -10.71
CA LYS A 363 11.49 -34.21 -10.38
C LYS A 363 10.15 -34.00 -9.65
N ARG A 364 10.04 -32.93 -8.87
CA ARG A 364 8.83 -32.61 -8.09
C ARG A 364 7.89 -31.65 -8.81
N LEU A 365 8.36 -30.99 -9.86
CA LEU A 365 7.61 -29.99 -10.61
C LEU A 365 6.79 -30.69 -11.69
N THR A 366 5.49 -30.42 -11.69
CA THR A 366 4.59 -30.83 -12.78
C THR A 366 4.18 -29.56 -13.51
N LEU A 367 4.60 -29.38 -14.77
CA LEU A 367 4.14 -28.27 -15.58
C LEU A 367 2.64 -28.45 -15.86
N MET A 368 1.84 -27.51 -15.40
CA MET A 368 0.38 -27.58 -15.51
C MET A 368 -0.10 -26.88 -16.77
N THR A 369 0.41 -25.68 -17.03
CA THR A 369 0.05 -24.86 -18.18
C THR A 369 1.07 -23.73 -18.38
N GLN A 370 0.93 -22.99 -19.48
CA GLN A 370 1.66 -21.76 -19.75
C GLN A 370 0.68 -20.65 -20.09
N VAL A 371 0.79 -19.50 -19.42
CA VAL A 371 -0.15 -18.37 -19.55
C VAL A 371 0.65 -17.09 -19.69
N TYR A 372 0.39 -16.30 -20.75
CA TYR A 372 1.18 -15.10 -21.07
C TYR A 372 2.69 -15.36 -21.19
N GLY A 373 3.09 -16.57 -21.59
CA GLY A 373 4.50 -16.97 -21.63
C GLY A 373 5.07 -17.45 -20.28
N ILE A 374 4.33 -17.30 -19.18
CA ILE A 374 4.73 -17.68 -17.82
C ILE A 374 4.43 -19.16 -17.57
N LEU A 375 5.41 -19.89 -17.03
CA LEU A 375 5.29 -21.30 -16.71
C LEU A 375 4.63 -21.45 -15.35
N LEU A 376 3.58 -22.28 -15.28
CA LEU A 376 2.85 -22.57 -14.04
C LEU A 376 3.04 -24.03 -13.66
N TYR A 377 3.73 -24.27 -12.56
CA TYR A 377 4.02 -25.61 -12.03
C TYR A 377 3.20 -25.90 -10.77
N GLN A 378 2.80 -27.15 -10.60
CA GLN A 378 2.40 -27.70 -9.31
C GLN A 378 3.57 -28.48 -8.71
N VAL A 379 3.86 -28.27 -7.43
CA VAL A 379 4.90 -29.03 -6.72
C VAL A 379 4.29 -30.20 -5.97
N ARG A 380 4.85 -31.39 -6.15
CA ARG A 380 4.38 -32.63 -5.50
C ARG A 380 5.13 -32.92 -4.20
N ASP A 381 4.49 -33.73 -3.36
CA ASP A 381 5.08 -34.35 -2.15
C ASP A 381 5.56 -33.35 -1.08
N LEU A 382 4.82 -32.26 -0.85
CA LEU A 382 5.13 -31.22 0.16
C LEU A 382 4.11 -31.11 1.32
N GLY A 383 3.13 -32.02 1.39
CA GLY A 383 2.10 -32.01 2.45
C GLY A 383 1.12 -30.83 2.41
N ARG A 384 1.32 -29.90 1.46
CA ARG A 384 0.48 -28.73 1.16
C ARG A 384 0.54 -28.42 -0.32
N GLU A 385 -0.48 -27.76 -0.83
CA GLU A 385 -0.51 -27.29 -2.21
C GLU A 385 0.44 -26.12 -2.42
N VAL A 386 1.28 -26.25 -3.43
CA VAL A 386 2.28 -25.26 -3.82
C VAL A 386 2.26 -25.09 -5.32
N ILE A 387 2.05 -23.85 -5.77
CA ILE A 387 2.09 -23.46 -7.17
C ILE A 387 3.30 -22.55 -7.39
N ILE A 388 4.03 -22.78 -8.48
CA ILE A 388 5.14 -21.91 -8.88
C ILE A 388 4.80 -21.22 -10.19
N LEU A 389 4.89 -19.89 -10.21
CA LEU A 389 4.94 -19.10 -11.44
C LEU A 389 6.39 -18.71 -11.71
N GLU A 390 6.88 -18.99 -12.92
CA GLU A 390 8.21 -18.63 -13.36
C GLU A 390 8.18 -17.86 -14.68
N GLY A 391 8.85 -16.72 -14.72
CA GLY A 391 9.13 -15.99 -15.95
C GLY A 391 10.13 -14.85 -15.78
N ASP A 392 10.51 -14.23 -16.89
CA ASP A 392 11.52 -13.17 -17.00
C ASP A 392 10.94 -11.81 -17.40
N GLU A 393 9.63 -11.72 -17.61
CA GLU A 393 8.92 -10.49 -17.93
C GLU A 393 7.92 -10.15 -16.80
N PRO A 394 8.17 -9.08 -16.02
CA PRO A 394 7.41 -8.81 -14.80
C PRO A 394 5.92 -8.52 -15.06
N MET A 395 5.55 -7.86 -16.17
CA MET A 395 4.14 -7.58 -16.46
C MET A 395 3.36 -8.87 -16.73
N ALA A 396 3.95 -9.82 -17.43
CA ALA A 396 3.41 -11.14 -17.71
C ALA A 396 3.32 -11.98 -16.44
N VAL A 397 4.35 -11.98 -15.58
CA VAL A 397 4.30 -12.64 -14.26
C VAL A 397 3.16 -12.09 -13.42
N GLY A 398 3.02 -10.76 -13.36
CA GLY A 398 1.93 -10.10 -12.64
C GLY A 398 0.56 -10.46 -13.22
N SER A 399 0.44 -10.49 -14.54
CA SER A 399 -0.81 -10.88 -15.23
C SER A 399 -1.19 -12.34 -15.00
N ALA A 400 -0.20 -13.25 -14.99
CA ALA A 400 -0.40 -14.67 -14.68
C ALA A 400 -0.89 -14.86 -13.24
N LEU A 401 -0.29 -14.16 -12.25
CA LEU A 401 -0.78 -14.20 -10.88
C LEU A 401 -2.22 -13.66 -10.77
N LYS A 402 -2.51 -12.49 -11.37
CA LYS A 402 -3.87 -11.93 -11.37
C LYS A 402 -4.88 -12.90 -11.99
N GLY A 403 -4.50 -13.58 -13.08
CA GLY A 403 -5.29 -14.63 -13.72
C GLY A 403 -5.56 -15.81 -12.78
N PHE A 404 -4.53 -16.33 -12.12
CA PHE A 404 -4.65 -17.42 -11.14
C PHE A 404 -5.55 -17.04 -9.96
N LEU A 405 -5.39 -15.84 -9.39
CA LEU A 405 -6.24 -15.34 -8.30
C LEU A 405 -7.70 -15.18 -8.75
N LYS A 406 -7.94 -14.65 -9.95
CA LYS A 406 -9.30 -14.55 -10.53
C LYS A 406 -9.95 -15.91 -10.74
N ALA A 407 -9.19 -16.90 -11.19
CA ALA A 407 -9.68 -18.26 -11.36
C ALA A 407 -10.01 -18.92 -10.01
N LEU A 408 -9.16 -18.72 -8.99
CA LEU A 408 -9.46 -19.15 -7.62
C LEU A 408 -10.76 -18.51 -7.10
N LYS A 409 -10.93 -17.19 -7.25
CA LYS A 409 -12.18 -16.50 -6.87
C LYS A 409 -13.41 -17.15 -7.51
N LYS A 410 -13.33 -17.43 -8.82
CA LYS A 410 -14.41 -18.07 -9.58
C LYS A 410 -14.74 -19.49 -9.08
N VAL A 411 -13.71 -20.30 -8.81
CA VAL A 411 -13.91 -21.69 -8.35
C VAL A 411 -14.39 -21.75 -6.90
N LEU A 412 -13.92 -20.84 -6.05
CA LEU A 412 -14.29 -20.75 -4.64
C LEU A 412 -15.61 -20.00 -4.41
N LEU A 413 -16.15 -19.34 -5.44
CA LEU A 413 -17.36 -18.52 -5.38
C LEU A 413 -17.24 -17.39 -4.34
N ILE A 414 -16.11 -16.67 -4.38
CA ILE A 414 -15.82 -15.54 -3.50
C ILE A 414 -15.50 -14.28 -4.31
N ASP A 415 -15.82 -13.11 -3.76
CA ASP A 415 -15.50 -11.81 -4.36
C ASP A 415 -14.19 -11.21 -3.80
N GLU A 416 -13.89 -11.52 -2.54
CA GLU A 416 -12.69 -11.09 -1.82
C GLU A 416 -11.41 -11.77 -2.34
N GLU A 417 -10.24 -11.28 -1.94
CA GLU A 417 -8.97 -11.96 -2.24
C GLU A 417 -8.97 -13.41 -1.69
N PRO A 418 -8.65 -14.42 -2.51
CA PRO A 418 -8.48 -15.79 -2.02
C PRO A 418 -7.38 -15.86 -0.97
N MET A 419 -7.53 -16.73 0.03
CA MET A 419 -6.49 -16.91 1.03
C MET A 419 -5.22 -17.45 0.37
N VAL A 420 -4.17 -16.64 0.28
CA VAL A 420 -2.89 -17.01 -0.31
C VAL A 420 -1.73 -16.49 0.51
N ASN A 421 -0.67 -17.29 0.58
CA ASN A 421 0.66 -16.83 0.96
C ASN A 421 1.56 -16.90 -0.26
N ILE A 422 2.46 -15.93 -0.43
CA ILE A 422 3.34 -15.86 -1.60
C ILE A 422 4.76 -15.53 -1.14
N ALA A 423 5.70 -16.37 -1.52
CA ALA A 423 7.13 -16.11 -1.41
C ALA A 423 7.70 -15.84 -2.81
N GLY A 424 8.45 -14.75 -2.95
CA GLY A 424 9.01 -14.28 -4.20
C GLY A 424 10.53 -14.35 -4.18
N PHE A 425 11.10 -15.05 -5.17
CA PHE A 425 12.54 -15.11 -5.41
C PHE A 425 12.89 -14.47 -6.76
N TYR A 426 13.99 -13.74 -6.81
CA TYR A 426 14.54 -13.20 -8.07
C TYR A 426 15.94 -13.75 -8.31
N LYS A 427 16.10 -14.60 -9.31
CA LYS A 427 17.37 -15.28 -9.61
C LYS A 427 17.54 -15.36 -11.12
N GLU A 428 18.77 -15.12 -11.59
CA GLU A 428 19.10 -15.24 -13.04
C GLU A 428 18.15 -14.46 -13.95
N ARG A 429 17.70 -13.27 -13.51
CA ARG A 429 16.73 -12.40 -14.20
C ARG A 429 15.33 -12.98 -14.36
N LYS A 430 14.99 -14.00 -13.58
CA LYS A 430 13.65 -14.59 -13.51
C LYS A 430 13.02 -14.33 -12.14
N TRP A 431 11.72 -14.07 -12.17
CA TRP A 431 10.84 -14.03 -11.02
C TRP A 431 10.26 -15.43 -10.81
N HIS A 432 10.42 -15.95 -9.60
CA HIS A 432 9.80 -17.18 -9.16
C HIS A 432 8.84 -16.84 -8.01
N LEU A 433 7.53 -16.98 -8.25
CA LEU A 433 6.52 -16.84 -7.21
C LEU A 433 6.12 -18.21 -6.72
N VAL A 434 6.42 -18.51 -5.47
CA VAL A 434 5.96 -19.72 -4.76
C VAL A 434 4.69 -19.36 -4.01
N ILE A 435 3.57 -19.88 -4.47
CA ILE A 435 2.23 -19.55 -4.03
C ILE A 435 1.67 -20.72 -3.24
N PHE A 436 1.12 -20.43 -2.07
CA PHE A 436 0.44 -21.39 -1.21
C PHE A 436 -1.04 -21.02 -1.16
N PRO A 437 -1.92 -21.65 -1.95
CA PRO A 437 -3.35 -21.54 -1.79
C PRO A 437 -3.78 -22.10 -0.43
N ARG A 438 -4.51 -21.29 0.34
CA ARG A 438 -4.95 -21.61 1.70
C ARG A 438 -6.47 -21.78 1.72
N ARG A 439 -6.95 -22.56 2.69
CA ARG A 439 -8.38 -22.64 3.03
C ARG A 439 -8.70 -22.19 4.46
N LYS A 440 -7.67 -22.04 5.29
CA LYS A 440 -7.81 -21.66 6.69
C LYS A 440 -6.61 -20.86 7.19
N HIS A 441 -6.85 -19.88 8.05
CA HIS A 441 -5.80 -19.08 8.67
C HIS A 441 -5.01 -19.92 9.68
N ARG A 442 -5.70 -20.41 10.72
CA ARG A 442 -5.12 -21.15 11.84
C ARG A 442 -5.71 -22.56 11.90
N PRO A 443 -4.92 -23.59 12.21
CA PRO A 443 -5.43 -24.94 12.37
C PRO A 443 -6.38 -25.07 13.57
N ASP A 444 -7.20 -26.11 13.61
CA ASP A 444 -8.13 -26.40 14.70
C ASP A 444 -7.41 -26.55 16.04
N ALA A 445 -6.18 -27.07 16.01
CA ALA A 445 -5.32 -27.18 17.17
C ALA A 445 -5.07 -25.83 17.88
N PHE A 446 -5.10 -24.72 17.16
CA PHE A 446 -4.97 -23.37 17.75
C PHE A 446 -6.17 -22.99 18.63
N PHE A 447 -7.37 -23.44 18.27
CA PHE A 447 -8.61 -23.05 18.95
C PHE A 447 -8.99 -23.99 20.11
N ARG A 448 -8.24 -25.09 20.30
CA ARG A 448 -8.42 -25.98 21.45
C ARG A 448 -8.15 -25.24 22.77
N LYS A 449 -8.57 -25.85 23.89
CA LYS A 449 -8.46 -25.28 25.24
C LYS A 449 -7.35 -25.98 26.03
N GLY A 450 -6.79 -25.28 27.02
CA GLY A 450 -5.82 -25.86 27.96
C GLY A 450 -4.59 -26.43 27.27
N ASP A 451 -4.23 -27.66 27.65
CA ASP A 451 -3.03 -28.33 27.14
C ASP A 451 -3.16 -28.86 25.72
N ASP A 452 -4.37 -29.03 25.22
CA ASP A 452 -4.59 -29.48 23.84
C ASP A 452 -4.35 -28.37 22.81
N ARG A 453 -4.25 -27.10 23.23
CA ARG A 453 -3.98 -25.96 22.34
C ARG A 453 -2.55 -25.97 21.83
N VAL A 454 -2.39 -25.97 20.50
CA VAL A 454 -1.12 -25.74 19.82
C VAL A 454 -1.10 -24.32 19.26
N VAL A 455 -0.24 -23.45 19.78
CA VAL A 455 -0.16 -22.04 19.35
C VAL A 455 0.66 -21.93 18.07
N VAL A 456 0.03 -22.24 16.94
CA VAL A 456 0.62 -22.07 15.60
C VAL A 456 -0.34 -21.28 14.73
N SER A 457 0.15 -20.24 14.06
CA SER A 457 -0.64 -19.34 13.21
C SER A 457 0.04 -19.16 11.85
N PRO A 458 -0.05 -20.16 10.94
CA PRO A 458 0.82 -20.22 9.77
C PRO A 458 0.66 -19.02 8.83
N GLY A 459 1.74 -18.25 8.67
CA GLY A 459 1.94 -17.30 7.58
C GLY A 459 2.86 -17.90 6.50
N VAL A 460 3.34 -17.07 5.58
CA VAL A 460 4.19 -17.49 4.46
C VAL A 460 5.47 -18.20 4.91
N ILE A 461 6.14 -17.72 5.96
CA ILE A 461 7.37 -18.35 6.49
C ILE A 461 7.09 -19.78 6.99
N ASP A 462 5.97 -19.97 7.70
CA ASP A 462 5.51 -21.28 8.14
C ASP A 462 5.21 -22.16 6.92
N MET A 463 4.50 -21.62 5.93
CA MET A 463 4.20 -22.34 4.69
C MET A 463 5.46 -22.64 3.86
N GLU A 464 6.57 -21.93 4.03
CA GLU A 464 7.85 -22.26 3.41
C GLU A 464 8.65 -23.33 4.17
N GLY A 465 8.14 -23.78 5.32
CA GLY A 465 8.70 -24.89 6.07
C GLY A 465 9.44 -24.49 7.34
N VAL A 466 9.38 -23.24 7.78
CA VAL A 466 9.88 -22.82 9.11
C VAL A 466 8.67 -22.56 10.01
N LEU A 467 8.20 -23.61 10.68
CA LEU A 467 6.99 -23.57 11.50
C LEU A 467 7.30 -22.98 12.88
N ILE A 468 6.75 -21.80 13.16
CA ILE A 468 7.06 -21.02 14.36
C ILE A 468 6.13 -21.42 15.50
N THR A 469 6.73 -21.74 16.64
CA THR A 469 6.05 -22.13 17.88
C THR A 469 6.49 -21.18 18.99
N PRO A 470 5.62 -20.29 19.50
CA PRO A 470 5.99 -19.35 20.55
C PRO A 470 5.89 -19.96 21.97
N VAL A 471 5.40 -21.20 22.08
CA VAL A 471 5.23 -21.92 23.35
C VAL A 471 6.12 -23.16 23.33
N GLU A 472 6.97 -23.33 24.34
CA GLU A 472 7.97 -24.40 24.39
C GLU A 472 7.34 -25.80 24.36
N LYS A 473 6.21 -26.01 25.07
CA LYS A 473 5.50 -27.30 25.04
C LYS A 473 5.07 -27.72 23.64
N ASP A 474 4.70 -26.75 22.79
CA ASP A 474 4.27 -27.01 21.42
C ASP A 474 5.46 -27.37 20.55
N PHE A 475 6.58 -26.65 20.73
CA PHE A 475 7.86 -26.99 20.10
C PHE A 475 8.32 -28.40 20.44
N GLU A 476 8.16 -28.84 21.69
CA GLU A 476 8.62 -30.17 22.14
C GLU A 476 7.72 -31.29 21.61
N ARG A 477 6.40 -31.11 21.62
CA ARG A 477 5.45 -32.19 21.32
C ARG A 477 5.10 -32.37 19.84
N LEU A 478 5.25 -31.34 19.01
CA LEU A 478 4.87 -31.45 17.59
C LEU A 478 5.76 -32.46 16.86
N ASP A 479 5.16 -33.48 16.26
CA ASP A 479 5.87 -34.47 15.45
C ASP A 479 5.54 -34.31 13.96
N ALA A 480 6.17 -35.13 13.11
CA ALA A 480 5.95 -35.08 11.66
C ALA A 480 4.48 -35.28 11.28
N ALA A 481 3.79 -36.24 11.92
CA ALA A 481 2.38 -36.51 11.65
C ALA A 481 1.49 -35.30 11.99
N SER A 482 1.72 -34.68 13.15
CA SER A 482 0.98 -33.48 13.57
C SER A 482 1.18 -32.30 12.61
N VAL A 483 2.41 -32.12 12.11
CA VAL A 483 2.74 -31.06 11.15
C VAL A 483 2.14 -31.33 9.76
N GLU A 484 2.17 -32.58 9.30
CA GLU A 484 1.52 -33.00 8.05
C GLU A 484 0.01 -32.74 8.09
N ASP A 485 -0.65 -33.11 9.20
CA ASP A 485 -2.08 -32.87 9.39
C ASP A 485 -2.39 -31.37 9.42
N LEU A 486 -1.56 -30.56 10.12
CA LEU A 486 -1.70 -29.11 10.18
C LEU A 486 -1.62 -28.48 8.79
N TYR A 487 -0.61 -28.85 7.99
CA TYR A 487 -0.43 -28.34 6.63
C TYR A 487 -1.59 -28.73 5.71
N LYS A 488 -2.03 -29.99 5.78
CA LYS A 488 -3.22 -30.46 5.06
C LYS A 488 -4.47 -29.70 5.50
N GLU A 489 -4.60 -29.37 6.78
CA GLU A 489 -5.74 -28.62 7.31
C GLU A 489 -5.79 -27.20 6.74
N VAL A 490 -4.67 -26.50 6.69
CA VAL A 490 -4.66 -25.07 6.30
C VAL A 490 -4.50 -24.82 4.80
N SER A 491 -4.05 -25.82 4.04
CA SER A 491 -3.86 -25.74 2.59
C SER A 491 -5.15 -26.08 1.83
N LEU A 492 -5.38 -25.41 0.70
CA LEU A 492 -6.51 -25.69 -0.19
C LEU A 492 -6.39 -27.09 -0.80
N GLU A 493 -7.49 -27.74 -1.18
CA GLU A 493 -7.44 -29.06 -1.80
C GLU A 493 -6.87 -29.00 -3.22
N GLY A 494 -5.99 -29.95 -3.58
CA GLY A 494 -5.36 -30.01 -4.90
C GLY A 494 -6.36 -30.06 -6.07
N GLU A 495 -7.50 -30.72 -5.92
CA GLU A 495 -8.56 -30.73 -6.94
C GLU A 495 -9.13 -29.33 -7.20
N THR A 496 -9.31 -28.54 -6.14
CA THR A 496 -9.77 -27.16 -6.24
C THR A 496 -8.73 -26.28 -6.95
N VAL A 497 -7.46 -26.45 -6.60
CA VAL A 497 -6.34 -25.74 -7.27
C VAL A 497 -6.25 -26.13 -8.75
N GLN A 498 -6.38 -27.40 -9.08
CA GLN A 498 -6.37 -27.88 -10.47
C GLN A 498 -7.53 -27.31 -11.29
N ARG A 499 -8.75 -27.27 -10.73
CA ARG A 499 -9.90 -26.60 -11.37
C ARG A 499 -9.65 -25.12 -11.61
N ALA A 500 -9.01 -24.44 -10.65
CA ALA A 500 -8.64 -23.03 -10.82
C ALA A 500 -7.61 -22.86 -11.95
N ILE A 501 -6.56 -23.68 -11.99
CA ILE A 501 -5.55 -23.63 -13.07
C ILE A 501 -6.20 -23.87 -14.45
N ALA A 502 -7.09 -24.87 -14.54
CA ALA A 502 -7.82 -25.17 -15.78
C ALA A 502 -8.75 -24.03 -16.23
N ALA A 503 -9.17 -23.15 -15.33
CA ALA A 503 -10.04 -22.00 -15.62
C ALA A 503 -9.27 -20.72 -16.00
N ILE A 504 -7.93 -20.75 -16.02
CA ILE A 504 -7.09 -19.63 -16.46
C ILE A 504 -6.92 -19.62 -17.99
N VAL A 505 -6.84 -20.83 -18.58
CA VAL A 505 -6.83 -21.08 -20.02
C VAL A 505 -8.23 -20.84 -20.58
#